data_AF-A0A287AGM9-F1
#
_entry.id   AF-A0A287AGM9-F1
#
_cell.length_a   1.000
_cell.length_b   1.000
_cell.length_c   1.000
_cell.angle_alpha   90.00
_cell.angle_beta   90.00
_cell.angle_gamma   90.00
#
_symmetry.space_group_name_H-M   'P 1'
#
loop_
_entity.id
_entity.type
_entity.pdbx_description
1 polymer ?
#
loop_
_entity_poly.entity_id
_entity_poly.type
_entity_poly.pdbx_seq_one_letter_code
_entity_poly.pdbx_strand_id
1 'polypeptide(L)'
;MSRLKGVAGRDPRAGFRNERRDCAASVPQGLLKAARKSGQLNLSGRNLSEVPQCVWRINVDIPEEANQNLSFSATERWWEQTDLTKLIISNNKLQSLSDDLRLLPALTVLDIHDNQLTSLPSAIRELENLQKLNVSHNKLKILPEEITNLRNLKGLYLQHNELTCIPEGFEQLFNLEDLDLSNNRLSSIPASFSSLSSVVRLNISSNQLKSLPAEISGMKRLKHLDCNSNLLETIPPELASMESLELLYLRRNKLRFLPEFPSCKLLKELHVGENQIEMLGAEHLKHLNSILVLDLRDNKLKSVPDEITLLQSLERLDLSNNDISSLPCSLGKLHLKFLALEGNPLRTIRREIINKGTQEVLKYLRSKIKDDGLSQSDCVTETAMTLPSESRVNIHAIITLKTLDYRIVEMKEMVSDVNLSFNKLSFISLELCMLQKLTFLDLRNNFLNSLPEEMESLVRLQTINLSFNRFKILPEVLYRIPTLETILISNNQVGSVDPQKMKTMENLITLDLQNNDLLQIPPELGNCVNLRTLLLDGNPFRVPRAAILMKGTAAILEYLRDRIPS
;
A
#
# COMPACT_ATOMS: atom_id res chain seq x y z
N MET A 1 -14.71 81.48 44.49
CA MET A 1 -15.44 80.81 43.39
C MET A 1 -15.12 81.61 42.14
N SER A 2 -14.68 81.13 40.97
CA SER A 2 -15.04 79.94 40.20
C SER A 2 -13.95 79.73 39.12
N ARG A 3 -13.84 78.48 38.65
CA ARG A 3 -12.97 77.96 37.58
C ARG A 3 -13.26 78.58 36.21
N LEU A 4 -12.23 78.63 35.34
CA LEU A 4 -12.33 78.27 33.91
C LEU A 4 -10.95 77.86 33.37
N LYS A 5 -10.94 76.69 32.71
CA LYS A 5 -9.77 76.02 32.11
C LYS A 5 -9.38 76.71 30.80
N GLY A 6 -8.09 77.05 30.65
CA GLY A 6 -7.46 77.42 29.39
C GLY A 6 -6.65 76.25 28.82
N VAL A 7 -6.92 75.93 27.56
CA VAL A 7 -6.28 74.90 26.74
C VAL A 7 -4.84 75.33 26.41
N ALA A 8 -3.84 74.48 26.65
CA ALA A 8 -2.46 74.69 26.21
C ALA A 8 -1.96 73.52 25.35
N GLY A 9 -1.67 73.87 24.08
CA GLY A 9 -0.72 73.27 23.13
C GLY A 9 -0.43 71.77 23.19
N ARG A 10 -1.01 71.00 22.27
CA ARG A 10 -0.42 69.74 21.78
C ARG A 10 0.82 70.08 20.94
N ASP A 11 1.98 69.60 21.36
CA ASP A 11 3.21 69.57 20.56
C ASP A 11 3.01 68.62 19.36
N PRO A 12 3.01 69.10 18.11
CA PRO A 12 2.75 68.28 16.92
C PRO A 12 3.89 67.33 16.56
N ARG A 13 4.97 67.27 17.37
CA ARG A 13 6.13 66.40 17.13
C ARG A 13 6.28 65.25 18.13
N ALA A 14 5.38 65.11 19.10
CA ALA A 14 5.45 64.06 20.12
C ALA A 14 5.26 62.64 19.55
N GLY A 15 4.66 62.49 18.36
CA GLY A 15 4.44 61.18 17.71
C GLY A 15 5.61 60.65 16.87
N PHE A 16 6.68 61.43 16.64
CA PHE A 16 7.78 61.05 15.73
C PHE A 16 9.15 60.87 16.42
N ARG A 17 9.20 60.89 17.75
CA ARG A 17 10.44 60.68 18.51
C ARG A 17 10.22 59.63 19.59
N ASN A 18 10.33 58.35 19.23
CA ASN A 18 10.98 57.34 20.09
C ASN A 18 11.15 55.91 19.55
N GLU A 19 10.82 55.58 18.30
CA GLU A 19 11.05 54.19 17.81
C GLU A 19 12.49 53.92 17.30
N ARG A 20 13.28 54.97 17.02
CA ARG A 20 14.65 54.82 16.48
C ARG A 20 15.66 54.21 17.45
N ARG A 21 15.39 54.16 18.77
CA ARG A 21 16.35 53.64 19.75
C ARG A 21 16.33 52.12 19.89
N ASP A 22 15.22 51.45 19.55
CA ASP A 22 15.09 50.00 19.74
C ASP A 22 15.70 49.17 18.59
N CYS A 23 15.75 49.72 17.37
CA CYS A 23 16.38 49.03 16.23
C CYS A 23 17.91 48.91 16.34
N ALA A 24 18.58 49.91 16.93
CA ALA A 24 20.04 49.86 17.13
C ALA A 24 20.46 48.82 18.18
N ALA A 25 19.56 48.44 19.09
CA ALA A 25 19.83 47.47 20.14
C ALA A 25 19.66 46.00 19.68
N SER A 26 18.80 45.75 18.67
CA SER A 26 18.46 44.38 18.23
C SER A 26 19.21 43.91 16.98
N VAL A 27 19.50 44.81 16.03
CA VAL A 27 20.19 44.48 14.77
C VAL A 27 21.36 45.43 14.51
N PRO A 28 22.61 44.93 14.41
CA PRO A 28 23.78 45.77 14.09
C PRO A 28 23.64 46.44 12.72
N GLN A 29 23.92 47.74 12.64
CA GLN A 29 23.84 48.51 11.39
C GLN A 29 24.71 47.92 10.26
N GLY A 30 25.90 47.43 10.59
CA GLY A 30 26.77 46.77 9.60
C GLY A 30 26.14 45.54 8.95
N LEU A 31 25.23 44.85 9.66
CA LEU A 31 24.49 43.70 9.12
C LEU A 31 23.40 44.16 8.14
N LEU A 32 22.65 45.22 8.46
CA LEU A 32 21.66 45.81 7.56
C LEU A 32 22.32 46.37 6.29
N LYS A 33 23.49 47.00 6.43
CA LYS A 33 24.30 47.45 5.28
C LYS A 33 24.73 46.29 4.39
N ALA A 34 25.26 45.22 4.97
CA ALA A 34 25.63 44.02 4.23
C ALA A 34 24.42 43.35 3.54
N ALA A 35 23.26 43.36 4.20
CA ALA A 35 22.02 42.84 3.63
C ALA A 35 21.54 43.67 2.44
N ARG A 36 21.56 45.00 2.50
CA ARG A 36 21.23 45.87 1.35
C ARG A 36 22.17 45.68 0.16
N LYS A 37 23.43 45.30 0.39
CA LYS A 37 24.39 45.02 -0.68
C LYS A 37 24.23 43.63 -1.30
N SER A 38 23.83 42.64 -0.50
CA SER A 38 23.80 41.23 -0.90
C SER A 38 22.40 40.68 -1.19
N GLY A 39 21.35 41.38 -0.75
CA GLY A 39 19.98 40.87 -0.70
C GLY A 39 19.75 39.77 0.34
N GLN A 40 20.68 39.53 1.27
CA GLN A 40 20.59 38.44 2.24
C GLN A 40 20.75 38.92 3.68
N LEU A 41 19.86 38.49 4.56
CA LEU A 41 19.89 38.82 5.98
C LEU A 41 19.75 37.56 6.84
N ASN A 42 20.67 37.38 7.77
CA ASN A 42 20.65 36.29 8.74
C ASN A 42 20.63 36.85 10.16
N LEU A 43 19.55 36.58 10.88
CA LEU A 43 19.27 36.96 12.26
C LEU A 43 19.07 35.75 13.17
N SER A 44 19.65 34.61 12.81
CA SER A 44 19.51 33.38 13.60
C SER A 44 20.14 33.46 14.99
N GLY A 45 19.55 32.77 15.97
CA GLY A 45 20.16 32.58 17.31
C GLY A 45 20.24 33.84 18.17
N ARG A 46 19.45 34.89 17.87
CA ARG A 46 19.54 36.21 18.53
C ARG A 46 18.56 36.39 19.68
N ASN A 47 17.83 35.34 20.07
CA ASN A 47 16.78 35.39 21.09
C ASN A 47 15.69 36.44 20.81
N LEU A 48 15.40 36.70 19.54
CA LEU A 48 14.38 37.67 19.14
C LEU A 48 12.99 37.15 19.49
N SER A 49 12.20 37.98 20.18
CA SER A 49 10.78 37.71 20.46
C SER A 49 9.88 38.16 19.32
N GLU A 50 10.32 39.17 18.57
CA GLU A 50 9.66 39.72 17.39
C GLU A 50 10.72 40.10 16.35
N VAL A 51 10.31 40.22 15.10
CA VAL A 51 11.20 40.68 14.03
C VAL A 51 11.26 42.22 14.08
N PRO A 52 12.45 42.83 14.24
CA PRO A 52 12.57 44.29 14.37
C PRO A 52 12.07 45.04 13.13
N GLN A 53 11.43 46.19 13.33
CA GLN A 53 10.77 46.95 12.25
C GLN A 53 11.73 47.40 11.13
N CYS A 54 12.98 47.68 11.46
CA CYS A 54 14.03 48.01 10.48
C CYS A 54 14.33 46.86 9.49
N VAL A 55 14.01 45.62 9.85
CA VAL A 55 14.15 44.47 8.94
C VAL A 55 13.04 44.49 7.88
N TRP A 56 11.80 44.69 8.30
CA TRP A 56 10.66 44.77 7.38
C TRP A 56 10.78 45.93 6.41
N ARG A 57 11.30 47.06 6.90
CA ARG A 57 11.43 48.30 6.14
C ARG A 57 12.80 48.46 5.48
N ILE A 58 13.61 47.41 5.40
CA ILE A 58 14.99 47.49 4.90
C ILE A 58 15.11 48.07 3.48
N ASN A 59 14.13 47.76 2.61
CA ASN A 59 14.05 48.24 1.23
C ASN A 59 13.32 49.59 1.09
N VAL A 60 12.61 50.05 2.14
CA VAL A 60 11.78 51.26 2.10
C VAL A 60 12.48 52.44 2.79
N ASP A 61 13.14 52.18 3.90
CA ASP A 61 13.75 53.22 4.71
C ASP A 61 15.09 53.67 4.12
N ILE A 62 15.30 55.00 4.10
CA ILE A 62 16.56 55.60 3.66
C ILE A 62 17.68 55.18 4.62
N PRO A 63 18.78 54.58 4.14
CA PRO A 63 19.91 54.17 4.98
C PRO A 63 20.57 55.35 5.69
N GLU A 64 21.16 55.12 6.88
CA GLU A 64 21.87 56.17 7.62
C GLU A 64 23.12 56.67 6.87
N GLU A 65 23.71 55.82 6.03
CA GLU A 65 24.86 56.14 5.17
C GLU A 65 24.55 57.28 4.18
N ALA A 66 23.28 57.48 3.83
CA ALA A 66 22.84 58.59 2.99
C ALA A 66 23.13 59.95 3.64
N ASN A 67 23.22 60.00 4.98
CA ASN A 67 23.56 61.23 5.72
C ASN A 67 25.08 61.47 5.83
N GLN A 68 25.92 60.47 5.51
CA GLN A 68 27.37 60.54 5.72
C GLN A 68 28.17 60.59 4.41
N ASN A 69 27.71 59.93 3.34
CA ASN A 69 28.43 59.84 2.06
C ASN A 69 27.54 60.27 0.88
N LEU A 70 27.75 61.51 0.43
CA LEU A 70 27.08 62.12 -0.75
C LEU A 70 28.00 62.18 -1.98
N SER A 71 29.22 61.65 -1.91
CA SER A 71 30.18 61.72 -3.03
C SER A 71 29.92 60.63 -4.08
N PHE A 72 29.76 61.03 -5.34
CA PHE A 72 29.61 60.13 -6.49
C PHE A 72 30.85 59.25 -6.78
N SER A 73 32.01 59.61 -6.23
CA SER A 73 33.28 58.86 -6.34
C SER A 73 33.52 57.89 -5.17
N ALA A 74 32.61 57.81 -4.19
CA ALA A 74 32.75 56.88 -3.08
C ALA A 74 32.62 55.42 -3.56
N THR A 75 33.47 54.54 -3.02
CA THR A 75 33.42 53.09 -3.25
C THR A 75 32.17 52.42 -2.69
N GLU A 76 31.41 53.13 -1.84
CA GLU A 76 30.19 52.63 -1.18
C GLU A 76 28.98 53.48 -1.56
N ARG A 77 28.35 53.13 -2.68
CA ARG A 77 27.16 53.80 -3.21
C ARG A 77 25.91 53.22 -2.56
N TRP A 78 25.39 53.90 -1.55
CA TRP A 78 24.21 53.44 -0.81
C TRP A 78 22.93 53.36 -1.65
N TRP A 79 22.90 53.95 -2.85
CA TRP A 79 21.78 53.89 -3.79
C TRP A 79 21.79 52.63 -4.69
N GLU A 80 22.88 51.86 -4.73
CA GLU A 80 22.96 50.58 -5.43
C GLU A 80 22.51 49.43 -4.51
N GLN A 81 21.27 49.50 -3.99
CA GLN A 81 20.72 48.48 -3.10
C GLN A 81 20.11 47.33 -3.89
N THR A 82 20.27 46.13 -3.35
CA THR A 82 19.56 44.94 -3.79
C THR A 82 18.44 44.68 -2.81
N ASP A 83 17.23 44.47 -3.34
CA ASP A 83 16.10 44.07 -2.50
C ASP A 83 16.40 42.80 -1.72
N LEU A 84 15.89 42.71 -0.51
CA LEU A 84 16.04 41.51 0.30
C LEU A 84 15.37 40.30 -0.37
N THR A 85 16.17 39.33 -0.81
CA THR A 85 15.75 38.09 -1.46
C THR A 85 15.83 36.87 -0.54
N LYS A 86 16.66 36.92 0.50
CA LYS A 86 16.82 35.81 1.46
C LYS A 86 16.81 36.33 2.90
N LEU A 87 15.87 35.82 3.68
CA LEU A 87 15.70 36.18 5.08
C LEU A 87 15.75 34.89 5.93
N ILE A 88 16.74 34.81 6.82
CA ILE A 88 16.91 33.72 7.78
C ILE A 88 16.75 34.30 9.19
N ILE A 89 15.75 33.85 9.93
CA ILE A 89 15.47 34.28 11.31
C ILE A 89 15.26 33.03 12.21
N SER A 90 16.01 31.96 11.93
CA SER A 90 15.87 30.69 12.65
C SER A 90 16.39 30.73 14.09
N ASN A 91 16.01 29.76 14.93
CA ASN A 91 16.53 29.61 16.30
C ASN A 91 16.30 30.87 17.16
N ASN A 92 15.08 31.42 17.13
CA ASN A 92 14.67 32.58 17.91
C ASN A 92 13.45 32.20 18.79
N LYS A 93 12.73 33.20 19.30
CA LYS A 93 11.55 33.02 20.18
C LYS A 93 10.31 33.66 19.58
N LEU A 94 10.22 33.75 18.25
CA LEU A 94 9.11 34.38 17.54
C LEU A 94 7.83 33.58 17.78
N GLN A 95 6.78 34.24 18.28
CA GLN A 95 5.46 33.63 18.48
C GLN A 95 4.50 33.87 17.31
N SER A 96 4.72 34.96 16.57
CA SER A 96 3.97 35.33 15.37
C SER A 96 4.89 36.05 14.40
N LEU A 97 4.42 36.21 13.16
CA LEU A 97 5.05 37.00 12.11
C LEU A 97 4.11 38.17 11.77
N SER A 98 4.67 39.36 11.56
CA SER A 98 3.91 40.57 11.22
C SER A 98 3.40 40.53 9.78
N ASP A 99 2.28 41.20 9.52
CA ASP A 99 1.77 41.46 8.16
C ASP A 99 2.71 42.37 7.35
N ASP A 100 3.68 43.03 8.01
CA ASP A 100 4.75 43.78 7.36
C ASP A 100 5.64 42.92 6.45
N LEU A 101 5.48 41.59 6.48
CA LEU A 101 6.05 40.68 5.49
C LEU A 101 5.75 41.11 4.03
N ARG A 102 4.61 41.78 3.81
CA ARG A 102 4.22 42.38 2.52
C ARG A 102 5.21 43.41 1.96
N LEU A 103 6.09 43.97 2.81
CA LEU A 103 7.10 44.95 2.40
C LEU A 103 8.33 44.29 1.76
N LEU A 104 8.39 42.96 1.73
CA LEU A 104 9.53 42.19 1.20
C LEU A 104 9.11 41.26 0.01
N PRO A 105 8.48 41.79 -1.06
CA PRO A 105 7.94 40.97 -2.15
C PRO A 105 9.01 40.26 -3.01
N ALA A 106 10.27 40.69 -2.90
CA ALA A 106 11.41 40.09 -3.61
C ALA A 106 11.95 38.82 -2.93
N LEU A 107 11.40 38.40 -1.78
CA LEU A 107 11.86 37.20 -1.08
C LEU A 107 11.69 35.95 -1.93
N THR A 108 12.79 35.23 -2.09
CA THR A 108 12.88 33.90 -2.72
C THR A 108 13.09 32.81 -1.67
N VAL A 109 13.69 33.15 -0.53
CA VAL A 109 13.94 32.22 0.57
C VAL A 109 13.55 32.87 1.89
N LEU A 110 12.62 32.25 2.60
CA LEU A 110 12.24 32.60 3.96
C LEU A 110 12.48 31.40 4.87
N ASP A 111 13.40 31.56 5.81
CA ASP A 111 13.73 30.52 6.78
C ASP A 111 13.50 31.03 8.21
N ILE A 112 12.47 30.49 8.85
CA ILE A 112 12.02 30.85 10.19
C ILE A 112 11.84 29.60 11.08
N HIS A 113 12.62 28.54 10.81
CA HIS A 113 12.59 27.33 11.63
C HIS A 113 13.10 27.54 13.06
N ASP A 114 12.81 26.59 13.96
CA ASP A 114 13.20 26.66 15.38
C ASP A 114 12.73 27.96 16.05
N ASN A 115 11.43 28.20 16.00
CA ASN A 115 10.77 29.32 16.66
C ASN A 115 9.55 28.81 17.46
N GLN A 116 8.63 29.69 17.83
CA GLN A 116 7.43 29.35 18.60
C GLN A 116 6.16 29.78 17.87
N LEU A 117 6.20 29.85 16.53
CA LEU A 117 5.11 30.34 15.71
C LEU A 117 3.88 29.45 15.85
N THR A 118 2.73 30.06 16.18
CA THR A 118 1.44 29.34 16.27
C THR A 118 0.62 29.43 15.00
N SER A 119 0.88 30.44 14.16
CA SER A 119 0.24 30.66 12.87
C SER A 119 1.17 31.44 11.93
N LEU A 120 0.84 31.43 10.64
CA LEU A 120 1.44 32.30 9.63
C LEU A 120 0.44 33.41 9.25
N PRO A 121 0.90 34.63 8.93
CA PRO A 121 0.05 35.75 8.54
C PRO A 121 -0.48 35.58 7.11
N SER A 122 -1.65 36.16 6.81
CA SER A 122 -2.22 36.16 5.46
C SER A 122 -1.35 36.93 4.45
N ALA A 123 -0.52 37.87 4.92
CA ALA A 123 0.47 38.58 4.13
C ALA A 123 1.50 37.67 3.44
N ILE A 124 1.58 36.37 3.81
CA ILE A 124 2.42 35.39 3.10
C ILE A 124 2.10 35.31 1.60
N ARG A 125 0.83 35.56 1.20
CA ARG A 125 0.41 35.55 -0.20
C ARG A 125 1.16 36.54 -1.10
N GLU A 126 1.70 37.61 -0.51
CA GLU A 126 2.38 38.69 -1.24
C GLU A 126 3.81 38.29 -1.65
N LEU A 127 4.33 37.16 -1.12
CA LEU A 127 5.65 36.63 -1.46
C LEU A 127 5.62 35.77 -2.74
N GLU A 128 5.13 36.33 -3.85
CA GLU A 128 4.92 35.60 -5.11
C GLU A 128 6.20 34.97 -5.67
N ASN A 129 7.38 35.54 -5.35
CA ASN A 129 8.68 35.05 -5.79
C ASN A 129 9.27 33.94 -4.89
N LEU A 130 8.58 33.54 -3.83
CA LEU A 130 9.11 32.62 -2.85
C LEU A 130 9.31 31.23 -3.44
N GLN A 131 10.54 30.73 -3.38
CA GLN A 131 10.95 29.41 -3.87
C GLN A 131 11.18 28.42 -2.73
N LYS A 132 11.58 28.91 -1.55
CA LYS A 132 11.80 28.07 -0.38
C LYS A 132 11.21 28.70 0.87
N LEU A 133 10.33 27.96 1.54
CA LEU A 133 9.75 28.31 2.83
C LEU A 133 10.11 27.23 3.84
N ASN A 134 10.83 27.62 4.89
CA ASN A 134 11.12 26.74 6.02
C ASN A 134 10.50 27.30 7.30
N VAL A 135 9.50 26.60 7.81
CA VAL A 135 8.74 26.90 9.03
C VAL A 135 8.72 25.71 9.98
N SER A 136 9.69 24.80 9.81
CA SER A 136 9.83 23.61 10.65
C SER A 136 10.15 23.94 12.11
N HIS A 137 9.93 22.99 13.02
CA HIS A 137 10.19 23.16 14.45
C HIS A 137 9.50 24.41 15.04
N ASN A 138 8.20 24.50 14.83
CA ASN A 138 7.33 25.55 15.36
C ASN A 138 6.10 24.90 16.03
N LYS A 139 5.05 25.68 16.29
CA LYS A 139 3.81 25.23 16.94
C LYS A 139 2.59 25.47 16.05
N LEU A 140 2.77 25.40 14.73
CA LEU A 140 1.71 25.66 13.77
C LEU A 140 0.63 24.56 13.87
N LYS A 141 -0.61 24.97 14.14
CA LYS A 141 -1.76 24.04 14.18
C LYS A 141 -2.49 23.94 12.85
N ILE A 142 -2.49 25.02 12.09
CA ILE A 142 -3.09 25.16 10.77
C ILE A 142 -2.17 25.97 9.87
N LEU A 143 -2.31 25.76 8.56
CA LEU A 143 -1.73 26.64 7.55
C LEU A 143 -2.80 27.59 7.02
N PRO A 144 -2.47 28.87 6.79
CA PRO A 144 -3.38 29.78 6.11
C PRO A 144 -3.61 29.32 4.67
N GLU A 145 -4.83 29.49 4.14
CA GLU A 145 -5.17 29.15 2.75
C GLU A 145 -4.29 29.93 1.76
N GLU A 146 -3.88 31.14 2.14
CA GLU A 146 -2.98 32.03 1.41
C GLU A 146 -1.63 31.40 1.05
N ILE A 147 -1.20 30.33 1.71
CA ILE A 147 0.04 29.62 1.34
C ILE A 147 -0.04 29.02 -0.07
N THR A 148 -1.25 28.73 -0.55
CA THR A 148 -1.50 28.15 -1.87
C THR A 148 -1.23 29.13 -3.02
N ASN A 149 -1.16 30.43 -2.74
CA ASN A 149 -0.82 31.46 -3.71
C ASN A 149 0.67 31.46 -4.10
N LEU A 150 1.53 30.75 -3.35
CA LEU A 150 2.98 30.70 -3.56
C LEU A 150 3.37 29.78 -4.73
N ARG A 151 2.94 30.13 -5.96
CA ARG A 151 3.07 29.27 -7.16
C ARG A 151 4.51 28.97 -7.57
N ASN A 152 5.48 29.77 -7.13
CA ASN A 152 6.90 29.57 -7.42
C ASN A 152 7.63 28.70 -6.38
N LEU A 153 6.91 28.20 -5.37
CA LEU A 153 7.48 27.43 -4.29
C LEU A 153 7.99 26.08 -4.80
N LYS A 154 9.26 25.79 -4.53
CA LYS A 154 9.95 24.54 -4.85
C LYS A 154 10.21 23.67 -3.63
N GLY A 155 10.42 24.29 -2.47
CA GLY A 155 10.65 23.60 -1.20
C GLY A 155 9.77 24.14 -0.08
N LEU A 156 8.99 23.27 0.54
CA LEU A 156 8.14 23.59 1.68
C LEU A 156 8.43 22.64 2.85
N TYR A 157 8.99 23.21 3.93
CA TYR A 157 9.43 22.46 5.10
C TYR A 157 8.60 22.84 6.32
N LEU A 158 7.76 21.90 6.76
CA LEU A 158 6.74 22.06 7.79
C LEU A 158 6.89 21.03 8.92
N GLN A 159 7.99 20.28 8.93
CA GLN A 159 8.19 19.21 9.90
C GLN A 159 8.27 19.72 11.34
N HIS A 160 7.91 18.86 12.30
CA HIS A 160 7.89 19.21 13.73
C HIS A 160 7.00 20.42 14.02
N ASN A 161 5.72 20.31 13.65
CA ASN A 161 4.65 21.25 13.99
C ASN A 161 3.47 20.47 14.60
N GLU A 162 2.32 21.13 14.76
CA GLU A 162 1.09 20.52 15.30
C GLU A 162 -0.04 20.48 14.27
N LEU A 163 0.29 20.40 12.97
CA LEU A 163 -0.69 20.48 11.89
C LEU A 163 -1.67 19.31 11.94
N THR A 164 -2.97 19.61 11.96
CA THR A 164 -4.04 18.60 11.95
C THR A 164 -4.62 18.35 10.57
N CYS A 165 -4.53 19.33 9.67
CA CYS A 165 -4.99 19.24 8.29
C CYS A 165 -4.12 20.11 7.36
N ILE A 166 -4.28 19.88 6.06
CA ILE A 166 -3.70 20.68 4.99
C ILE A 166 -4.87 21.44 4.32
N PRO A 167 -4.74 22.76 4.03
CA PRO A 167 -5.82 23.52 3.41
C PRO A 167 -6.09 23.07 1.97
N GLU A 168 -7.28 23.39 1.46
CA GLU A 168 -7.63 23.21 0.05
C GLU A 168 -6.78 24.15 -0.83
N GLY A 169 -6.59 23.82 -2.11
CA GLY A 169 -5.82 24.65 -3.04
C GLY A 169 -4.34 24.25 -3.20
N PHE A 170 -3.86 23.22 -2.51
CA PHE A 170 -2.48 22.73 -2.64
C PHE A 170 -2.11 22.34 -4.08
N GLU A 171 -3.09 22.00 -4.94
CA GLU A 171 -2.91 21.77 -6.37
C GLU A 171 -2.30 22.97 -7.14
N GLN A 172 -2.37 24.18 -6.58
CA GLN A 172 -1.76 25.38 -7.17
C GLN A 172 -0.24 25.42 -7.04
N LEU A 173 0.36 24.60 -6.16
CA LEU A 173 1.80 24.52 -5.93
C LEU A 173 2.49 23.60 -6.95
N PHE A 174 2.21 23.79 -8.23
CA PHE A 174 2.65 22.88 -9.31
C PHE A 174 4.18 22.84 -9.54
N ASN A 175 4.92 23.81 -9.00
CA ASN A 175 6.39 23.86 -9.04
C ASN A 175 7.06 23.20 -7.82
N LEU A 176 6.28 22.68 -6.87
CA LEU A 176 6.82 22.09 -5.64
C LEU A 176 7.60 20.82 -5.97
N GLU A 177 8.84 20.73 -5.49
CA GLU A 177 9.75 19.60 -5.72
C GLU A 177 10.01 18.80 -4.43
N ASP A 178 10.03 19.48 -3.28
CA ASP A 178 10.35 18.91 -1.97
C ASP A 178 9.32 19.37 -0.93
N LEU A 179 8.59 18.41 -0.35
CA LEU A 179 7.57 18.66 0.65
C LEU A 179 7.82 17.79 1.89
N ASP A 180 8.10 18.43 3.03
CA ASP A 180 8.25 17.76 4.31
C ASP A 180 7.16 18.18 5.29
N LEU A 181 6.27 17.24 5.61
CA LEU A 181 5.16 17.33 6.55
C LEU A 181 5.37 16.41 7.76
N SER A 182 6.58 15.88 7.96
CA SER A 182 6.82 14.87 8.99
C SER A 182 6.65 15.41 10.41
N ASN A 183 6.38 14.53 11.37
CA ASN A 183 6.24 14.91 12.78
C ASN A 183 5.15 15.98 12.99
N ASN A 184 3.96 15.71 12.47
CA ASN A 184 2.75 16.52 12.64
C ASN A 184 1.61 15.64 13.21
N ARG A 185 0.36 16.11 13.16
CA ARG A 185 -0.83 15.39 13.65
C ARG A 185 -1.85 15.15 12.53
N LEU A 186 -1.38 14.99 11.29
CA LEU A 186 -2.25 14.81 10.13
C LEU A 186 -2.96 13.46 10.22
N SER A 187 -4.28 13.47 10.07
CA SER A 187 -5.12 12.26 10.04
C SER A 187 -5.41 11.77 8.62
N SER A 188 -5.33 12.65 7.63
CA SER A 188 -5.48 12.37 6.21
C SER A 188 -4.61 13.31 5.36
N ILE A 189 -4.40 12.93 4.10
CA ILE A 189 -3.80 13.76 3.06
C ILE A 189 -4.88 14.00 1.98
N PRO A 190 -5.05 15.23 1.47
CA PRO A 190 -6.08 15.52 0.48
C PRO A 190 -5.75 14.89 -0.88
N ALA A 191 -6.79 14.46 -1.62
CA ALA A 191 -6.64 13.88 -2.96
C ALA A 191 -6.02 14.85 -3.98
N SER A 192 -6.07 16.16 -3.73
CA SER A 192 -5.45 17.20 -4.56
C SER A 192 -3.92 17.09 -4.63
N PHE A 193 -3.26 16.34 -3.74
CA PHE A 193 -1.82 16.06 -3.83
C PHE A 193 -1.45 15.34 -5.13
N SER A 194 -2.39 14.64 -5.76
CA SER A 194 -2.22 14.02 -7.07
C SER A 194 -1.82 15.01 -8.17
N SER A 195 -2.23 16.28 -8.05
CA SER A 195 -1.91 17.35 -8.99
C SER A 195 -0.48 17.89 -8.86
N LEU A 196 0.23 17.54 -7.78
CA LEU A 196 1.61 17.98 -7.52
C LEU A 196 2.63 17.22 -8.38
N SER A 197 2.54 17.42 -9.70
CA SER A 197 3.29 16.66 -10.70
C SER A 197 4.81 16.89 -10.69
N SER A 198 5.30 17.95 -10.04
CA SER A 198 6.74 18.25 -9.91
C SER A 198 7.40 17.65 -8.68
N VAL A 199 6.63 17.15 -7.70
CA VAL A 199 7.18 16.69 -6.42
C VAL A 199 8.03 15.45 -6.65
N VAL A 200 9.27 15.53 -6.16
CA VAL A 200 10.26 14.46 -6.22
C VAL A 200 10.37 13.76 -4.87
N ARG A 201 10.23 14.50 -3.77
CA ARG A 201 10.33 13.99 -2.40
C ARG A 201 9.11 14.43 -1.59
N LEU A 202 8.42 13.46 -1.01
CA LEU A 202 7.30 13.66 -0.10
C LEU A 202 7.57 12.91 1.20
N ASN A 203 7.70 13.66 2.29
CA ASN A 203 7.84 13.11 3.63
C ASN A 203 6.59 13.41 4.45
N ILE A 204 5.82 12.37 4.78
CA ILE A 204 4.61 12.42 5.62
C ILE A 204 4.76 11.51 6.84
N SER A 205 5.99 11.17 7.21
CA SER A 205 6.28 10.29 8.33
C SER A 205 5.89 10.89 9.69
N SER A 206 5.70 10.04 10.69
CA SER A 206 5.37 10.46 12.07
C SER A 206 4.12 11.34 12.13
N ASN A 207 3.04 10.85 11.50
CA ASN A 207 1.70 11.45 11.52
C ASN A 207 0.68 10.42 12.03
N GLN A 208 -0.61 10.67 11.86
CA GLN A 208 -1.71 9.81 12.32
C GLN A 208 -2.52 9.24 11.13
N LEU A 209 -1.88 9.06 9.98
CA LEU A 209 -2.53 8.62 8.75
C LEU A 209 -2.98 7.15 8.87
N LYS A 210 -4.27 6.90 8.64
CA LYS A 210 -4.85 5.54 8.61
C LYS A 210 -4.82 4.90 7.22
N SER A 211 -4.85 5.74 6.18
CA SER A 211 -4.77 5.35 4.78
C SER A 211 -4.11 6.47 3.97
N LEU A 212 -3.66 6.11 2.76
CA LEU A 212 -3.25 7.07 1.75
C LEU A 212 -4.37 7.17 0.68
N PRO A 213 -4.62 8.37 0.11
CA PRO A 213 -5.54 8.51 -1.01
C PRO A 213 -5.02 7.74 -2.24
N ALA A 214 -5.90 7.09 -3.00
CA ALA A 214 -5.54 6.35 -4.21
C ALA A 214 -4.93 7.27 -5.29
N GLU A 215 -5.38 8.53 -5.30
CA GLU A 215 -4.96 9.58 -6.21
C GLU A 215 -3.47 9.94 -6.05
N ILE A 216 -2.81 9.57 -4.95
CA ILE A 216 -1.35 9.81 -4.77
C ILE A 216 -0.51 9.22 -5.92
N SER A 217 -1.03 8.18 -6.57
CA SER A 217 -0.48 7.58 -7.80
C SER A 217 -0.32 8.57 -8.96
N GLY A 218 -1.07 9.67 -8.97
CA GLY A 218 -0.98 10.75 -9.96
C GLY A 218 0.34 11.53 -9.93
N MET A 219 1.14 11.40 -8.86
CA MET A 219 2.42 12.09 -8.69
C MET A 219 3.54 11.44 -9.53
N LYS A 220 3.53 11.68 -10.84
CA LYS A 220 4.40 10.99 -11.82
C LYS A 220 5.90 11.19 -11.64
N ARG A 221 6.36 12.22 -10.92
CA ARG A 221 7.79 12.49 -10.69
C ARG A 221 8.27 12.09 -9.28
N LEU A 222 7.38 11.53 -8.45
CA LEU A 222 7.71 11.19 -7.07
C LEU A 222 8.69 10.03 -7.02
N LYS A 223 9.89 10.31 -6.52
CA LYS A 223 10.95 9.32 -6.36
C LYS A 223 11.02 8.78 -4.94
N HIS A 224 10.84 9.65 -3.95
CA HIS A 224 10.99 9.27 -2.54
C HIS A 224 9.69 9.55 -1.79
N LEU A 225 9.10 8.50 -1.22
CA LEU A 225 7.91 8.58 -0.39
C LEU A 225 8.22 8.00 1.00
N ASP A 226 8.17 8.86 2.02
CA ASP A 226 8.31 8.45 3.41
C ASP A 226 6.99 8.57 4.16
N CYS A 227 6.43 7.41 4.54
CA CYS A 227 5.22 7.27 5.35
C CYS A 227 5.50 6.53 6.67
N ASN A 228 6.76 6.51 7.14
CA ASN A 228 7.13 5.84 8.39
C ASN A 228 6.30 6.34 9.58
N SER A 229 6.13 5.51 10.61
CA SER A 229 5.51 5.90 11.89
C SER A 229 4.12 6.54 11.71
N ASN A 230 3.25 5.85 10.97
CA ASN A 230 1.84 6.21 10.80
C ASN A 230 0.95 5.05 11.30
N LEU A 231 -0.34 5.09 10.99
CA LEU A 231 -1.32 4.08 11.36
C LEU A 231 -1.85 3.33 10.13
N LEU A 232 -1.05 3.25 9.05
CA LEU A 232 -1.48 2.65 7.78
C LEU A 232 -1.77 1.16 7.95
N GLU A 233 -3.00 0.75 7.68
CA GLU A 233 -3.41 -0.67 7.70
C GLU A 233 -3.24 -1.34 6.33
N THR A 234 -3.40 -0.55 5.27
CA THR A 234 -3.21 -0.96 3.87
C THR A 234 -2.56 0.17 3.07
N ILE A 235 -2.00 -0.19 1.92
CA ILE A 235 -1.54 0.74 0.90
C ILE A 235 -2.49 0.64 -0.30
N PRO A 236 -2.92 1.76 -0.91
CA PRO A 236 -3.75 1.72 -2.10
C PRO A 236 -3.06 0.93 -3.23
N PRO A 237 -3.75 0.00 -3.91
CA PRO A 237 -3.21 -0.74 -5.05
C PRO A 237 -2.67 0.17 -6.15
N GLU A 238 -3.22 1.37 -6.28
CA GLU A 238 -2.81 2.39 -7.25
C GLU A 238 -1.38 2.88 -7.02
N LEU A 239 -0.83 2.79 -5.78
CA LEU A 239 0.58 3.09 -5.51
C LEU A 239 1.51 2.22 -6.37
N ALA A 240 1.07 1.02 -6.73
CA ALA A 240 1.80 0.11 -7.59
C ALA A 240 2.00 0.60 -9.03
N SER A 241 1.24 1.61 -9.45
CA SER A 241 1.34 2.24 -10.78
C SER A 241 2.43 3.33 -10.85
N MET A 242 3.08 3.66 -9.73
CA MET A 242 4.09 4.74 -9.69
C MET A 242 5.43 4.28 -10.27
N GLU A 243 5.65 4.56 -11.56
CA GLU A 243 6.83 4.11 -12.31
C GLU A 243 8.15 4.78 -11.87
N SER A 244 8.08 5.99 -11.33
CA SER A 244 9.25 6.79 -10.94
C SER A 244 9.71 6.58 -9.50
N LEU A 245 8.99 5.78 -8.71
CA LEU A 245 9.28 5.57 -7.30
C LEU A 245 10.57 4.76 -7.13
N GLU A 246 11.55 5.34 -6.41
CA GLU A 246 12.86 4.76 -6.14
C GLU A 246 12.99 4.30 -4.68
N LEU A 247 12.43 5.07 -3.72
CA LEU A 247 12.54 4.82 -2.29
C LEU A 247 11.15 4.87 -1.64
N LEU A 248 10.77 3.78 -0.96
CA LEU A 248 9.50 3.68 -0.25
C LEU A 248 9.72 3.27 1.21
N TYR A 249 9.35 4.16 2.12
CA TYR A 249 9.46 3.92 3.55
C TYR A 249 8.08 3.81 4.21
N LEU A 250 7.83 2.65 4.82
CA LEU A 250 6.56 2.24 5.42
C LEU A 250 6.76 1.64 6.82
N ARG A 251 7.92 1.86 7.46
CA ARG A 251 8.21 1.32 8.79
C ARG A 251 7.23 1.80 9.83
N ARG A 252 7.03 1.04 10.90
CA ARG A 252 6.20 1.45 12.06
C ARG A 252 4.78 1.83 11.63
N ASN A 253 4.12 0.92 10.90
CA ASN A 253 2.72 1.05 10.51
C ASN A 253 1.95 -0.18 11.02
N LYS A 254 0.74 -0.40 10.51
CA LYS A 254 -0.13 -1.53 10.87
C LYS A 254 -0.40 -2.45 9.68
N LEU A 255 0.51 -2.48 8.71
CA LEU A 255 0.33 -3.26 7.48
C LEU A 255 0.30 -4.76 7.80
N ARG A 256 -0.76 -5.44 7.35
CA ARG A 256 -0.91 -6.90 7.49
C ARG A 256 -0.40 -7.68 6.28
N PHE A 257 -0.33 -7.01 5.13
CA PHE A 257 0.10 -7.57 3.86
C PHE A 257 0.99 -6.57 3.15
N LEU A 258 1.97 -7.09 2.41
CA LEU A 258 2.77 -6.29 1.49
C LEU A 258 1.97 -6.12 0.19
N PRO A 259 1.76 -4.89 -0.34
CA PRO A 259 1.14 -4.72 -1.66
C PRO A 259 2.07 -5.22 -2.78
N GLU A 260 1.48 -5.51 -3.93
CA GLU A 260 2.22 -5.80 -5.16
C GLU A 260 2.66 -4.49 -5.84
N PHE A 261 3.76 -4.54 -6.59
CA PHE A 261 4.32 -3.36 -7.28
C PHE A 261 4.58 -3.60 -8.78
N PRO A 262 3.58 -4.00 -9.60
CA PRO A 262 3.73 -4.28 -11.03
C PRO A 262 4.50 -3.24 -11.85
N SER A 263 4.28 -1.94 -11.61
CA SER A 263 4.88 -0.88 -12.44
C SER A 263 6.10 -0.19 -11.80
N CYS A 264 6.40 -0.41 -10.52
CA CYS A 264 7.52 0.23 -9.82
C CYS A 264 8.87 -0.43 -10.13
N LYS A 265 9.25 -0.46 -11.41
CA LYS A 265 10.49 -1.12 -11.89
C LYS A 265 11.77 -0.43 -11.40
N LEU A 266 11.67 0.82 -10.94
CA LEU A 266 12.79 1.62 -10.46
C LEU A 266 12.96 1.58 -8.93
N LEU A 267 12.14 0.81 -8.21
CA LEU A 267 12.18 0.74 -6.75
C LEU A 267 13.49 0.06 -6.30
N LYS A 268 14.31 0.82 -5.58
CA LYS A 268 15.63 0.40 -5.07
C LYS A 268 15.56 0.01 -3.60
N GLU A 269 14.78 0.74 -2.81
CA GLU A 269 14.70 0.51 -1.36
C GLU A 269 13.25 0.42 -0.91
N LEU A 270 12.93 -0.68 -0.21
CA LEU A 270 11.62 -0.92 0.39
C LEU A 270 11.80 -1.22 1.87
N HIS A 271 11.35 -0.29 2.70
CA HIS A 271 11.41 -0.41 4.15
C HIS A 271 10.03 -0.63 4.74
N VAL A 272 9.71 -1.86 5.08
CA VAL A 272 8.40 -2.29 5.61
C VAL A 272 8.52 -2.93 7.00
N GLY A 273 9.61 -2.63 7.71
CA GLY A 273 9.84 -3.13 9.06
C GLY A 273 8.87 -2.59 10.13
N GLU A 274 8.80 -3.22 11.29
CA GLU A 274 7.92 -2.81 12.41
C GLU A 274 6.44 -2.73 11.96
N ASN A 275 5.93 -3.78 11.34
CA ASN A 275 4.56 -3.92 10.84
C ASN A 275 3.93 -5.24 11.34
N GLN A 276 2.83 -5.68 10.74
CA GLN A 276 2.10 -6.91 11.11
C GLN A 276 2.03 -7.90 9.95
N ILE A 277 3.03 -7.90 9.05
CA ILE A 277 3.02 -8.72 7.84
C ILE A 277 3.25 -10.19 8.22
N GLU A 278 2.28 -11.05 7.89
CA GLU A 278 2.32 -12.48 8.25
C GLU A 278 2.89 -13.39 7.16
N MET A 279 2.74 -12.99 5.89
CA MET A 279 3.11 -13.80 4.74
C MET A 279 3.80 -12.97 3.68
N LEU A 280 4.85 -13.55 3.10
CA LEU A 280 5.54 -13.05 1.91
C LEU A 280 5.40 -14.10 0.80
N GLY A 281 4.51 -13.85 -0.16
CA GLY A 281 4.33 -14.71 -1.35
C GLY A 281 5.22 -14.32 -2.53
N ALA A 282 5.34 -15.22 -3.50
CA ALA A 282 6.13 -15.02 -4.73
C ALA A 282 5.71 -13.79 -5.56
N GLU A 283 4.41 -13.50 -5.63
CA GLU A 283 3.87 -12.38 -6.42
C GLU A 283 4.41 -11.02 -5.98
N HIS A 284 4.63 -10.82 -4.67
CA HIS A 284 5.19 -9.57 -4.16
C HIS A 284 6.65 -9.35 -4.59
N LEU A 285 7.38 -10.42 -4.86
CA LEU A 285 8.81 -10.39 -5.21
C LEU A 285 9.05 -10.32 -6.72
N LYS A 286 8.11 -10.83 -7.52
CA LYS A 286 8.19 -10.93 -8.98
C LYS A 286 8.51 -9.62 -9.69
N HIS A 287 8.06 -8.50 -9.13
CA HIS A 287 8.17 -7.18 -9.74
C HIS A 287 9.34 -6.34 -9.19
N LEU A 288 10.02 -6.80 -8.14
CA LEU A 288 11.04 -6.06 -7.41
C LEU A 288 12.48 -6.32 -7.91
N ASN A 289 12.69 -6.49 -9.22
CA ASN A 289 13.98 -6.95 -9.76
C ASN A 289 15.16 -5.97 -9.53
N SER A 290 14.86 -4.68 -9.34
CA SER A 290 15.84 -3.60 -9.14
C SER A 290 16.14 -3.32 -7.66
N ILE A 291 15.54 -4.06 -6.73
CA ILE A 291 15.65 -3.78 -5.31
C ILE A 291 17.05 -4.10 -4.78
N LEU A 292 17.63 -3.17 -4.03
CA LEU A 292 18.93 -3.27 -3.38
C LEU A 292 18.76 -3.53 -1.88
N VAL A 293 17.76 -2.89 -1.27
CA VAL A 293 17.47 -2.97 0.17
C VAL A 293 16.03 -3.40 0.38
N LEU A 294 15.84 -4.56 1.01
CA LEU A 294 14.54 -5.03 1.47
C LEU A 294 14.60 -5.22 2.98
N ASP A 295 13.84 -4.39 3.69
CA ASP A 295 13.75 -4.44 5.14
C ASP A 295 12.36 -4.85 5.60
N LEU A 296 12.29 -6.05 6.19
CA LEU A 296 11.10 -6.72 6.70
C LEU A 296 11.24 -7.01 8.20
N ARG A 297 12.15 -6.33 8.91
CA ARG A 297 12.37 -6.57 10.35
C ARG A 297 11.10 -6.36 11.17
N ASP A 298 11.00 -6.95 12.36
CA ASP A 298 9.91 -6.71 13.31
C ASP A 298 8.52 -6.88 12.65
N ASN A 299 8.31 -8.03 12.01
CA ASN A 299 7.03 -8.44 11.40
C ASN A 299 6.64 -9.82 11.95
N LYS A 300 5.66 -10.49 11.33
CA LYS A 300 5.15 -11.80 11.75
C LYS A 300 5.38 -12.89 10.70
N LEU A 301 6.44 -12.74 9.90
CA LEU A 301 6.72 -13.65 8.78
C LEU A 301 7.07 -15.04 9.29
N LYS A 302 6.38 -16.07 8.79
CA LYS A 302 6.64 -17.48 9.16
C LYS A 302 7.66 -18.17 8.27
N SER A 303 7.76 -17.73 7.02
CA SER A 303 8.63 -18.31 6.00
C SER A 303 8.95 -17.27 4.93
N VAL A 304 10.08 -17.49 4.24
CA VAL A 304 10.49 -16.73 3.05
C VAL A 304 10.35 -17.66 1.85
N PRO A 305 9.74 -17.22 0.73
CA PRO A 305 9.53 -18.06 -0.45
C PRO A 305 10.82 -18.28 -1.23
N ASP A 306 10.91 -19.37 -2.02
CA ASP A 306 12.09 -19.70 -2.82
C ASP A 306 12.36 -18.66 -3.92
N GLU A 307 11.31 -17.97 -4.37
CA GLU A 307 11.33 -16.90 -5.37
C GLU A 307 12.07 -15.63 -4.92
N ILE A 308 12.55 -15.57 -3.68
CA ILE A 308 13.50 -14.54 -3.24
C ILE A 308 14.73 -14.46 -4.17
N THR A 309 15.07 -15.56 -4.86
CA THR A 309 16.12 -15.58 -5.88
C THR A 309 15.88 -14.70 -7.10
N LEU A 310 14.64 -14.25 -7.33
CA LEU A 310 14.32 -13.28 -8.39
C LEU A 310 15.00 -11.92 -8.13
N LEU A 311 15.28 -11.60 -6.86
CA LEU A 311 15.91 -10.35 -6.45
C LEU A 311 17.44 -10.41 -6.61
N GLN A 312 17.92 -10.57 -7.84
CA GLN A 312 19.35 -10.74 -8.12
C GLN A 312 20.21 -9.54 -7.72
N SER A 313 19.61 -8.35 -7.70
CA SER A 313 20.24 -7.08 -7.32
C SER A 313 20.29 -6.85 -5.81
N LEU A 314 19.64 -7.70 -5.00
CA LEU A 314 19.48 -7.49 -3.57
C LEU A 314 20.84 -7.54 -2.86
N GLU A 315 21.16 -6.49 -2.12
CA GLU A 315 22.41 -6.38 -1.35
C GLU A 315 22.16 -6.51 0.15
N ARG A 316 21.05 -5.96 0.64
CA ARG A 316 20.68 -5.94 2.05
C ARG A 316 19.29 -6.53 2.24
N LEU A 317 19.22 -7.62 2.99
CA LEU A 317 17.98 -8.24 3.42
C LEU A 317 17.92 -8.25 4.95
N ASP A 318 16.91 -7.59 5.50
CA ASP A 318 16.67 -7.54 6.94
C ASP A 318 15.40 -8.31 7.28
N LEU A 319 15.55 -9.43 7.99
CA LEU A 319 14.45 -10.31 8.41
C LEU A 319 14.45 -10.48 9.94
N SER A 320 15.17 -9.64 10.69
CA SER A 320 15.27 -9.79 12.14
C SER A 320 13.90 -9.68 12.83
N ASN A 321 13.72 -10.34 13.97
CA ASN A 321 12.51 -10.30 14.80
C ASN A 321 11.25 -10.64 13.99
N ASN A 322 11.25 -11.83 13.39
CA ASN A 322 10.08 -12.44 12.76
C ASN A 322 9.86 -13.84 13.35
N ASP A 323 8.87 -14.57 12.83
CA ASP A 323 8.53 -15.94 13.26
C ASP A 323 9.11 -17.01 12.30
N ILE A 324 10.23 -16.71 11.64
CA ILE A 324 10.78 -17.57 10.59
C ILE A 324 11.40 -18.84 11.20
N SER A 325 10.84 -19.99 10.83
CA SER A 325 11.30 -21.30 11.33
C SER A 325 12.40 -21.93 10.47
N SER A 326 12.35 -21.69 9.16
CA SER A 326 13.31 -22.20 8.17
C SER A 326 13.50 -21.20 7.04
N LEU A 327 14.71 -21.14 6.50
CA LEU A 327 15.02 -20.36 5.31
C LEU A 327 15.14 -21.27 4.08
N PRO A 328 14.71 -20.80 2.90
CA PRO A 328 14.90 -21.52 1.66
C PRO A 328 16.38 -21.66 1.32
N CYS A 329 16.79 -22.85 0.88
CA CYS A 329 18.17 -23.08 0.42
C CYS A 329 18.52 -22.20 -0.78
N SER A 330 17.52 -21.84 -1.59
CA SER A 330 17.64 -20.95 -2.75
C SER A 330 18.24 -19.58 -2.38
N LEU A 331 18.03 -19.09 -1.15
CA LEU A 331 18.59 -17.82 -0.66
C LEU A 331 20.12 -17.80 -0.74
N GLY A 332 20.79 -18.95 -0.63
CA GLY A 332 22.25 -19.07 -0.81
C GLY A 332 22.76 -18.70 -2.21
N LYS A 333 21.88 -18.66 -3.22
CA LYS A 333 22.23 -18.24 -4.59
C LYS A 333 22.39 -16.72 -4.73
N LEU A 334 21.86 -15.94 -3.79
CA LEU A 334 21.97 -14.48 -3.81
C LEU A 334 23.35 -13.99 -3.33
N HIS A 335 23.76 -12.82 -3.81
CA HIS A 335 25.01 -12.16 -3.44
C HIS A 335 24.80 -11.08 -2.37
N LEU A 336 24.12 -11.45 -1.26
CA LEU A 336 23.83 -10.50 -0.19
C LEU A 336 25.12 -10.04 0.50
N LYS A 337 25.26 -8.73 0.67
CA LYS A 337 26.29 -8.11 1.51
C LYS A 337 25.89 -8.15 2.98
N PHE A 338 24.58 -8.02 3.26
CA PHE A 338 24.03 -8.03 4.60
C PHE A 338 22.75 -8.87 4.66
N LEU A 339 22.71 -9.78 5.64
CA LEU A 339 21.55 -10.59 5.98
C LEU A 339 21.41 -10.60 7.50
N ALA A 340 20.30 -10.04 8.01
CA ALA A 340 19.96 -10.09 9.43
C ALA A 340 18.83 -11.10 9.67
N LEU A 341 19.05 -11.99 10.64
CA LEU A 341 18.15 -13.10 10.99
C LEU A 341 17.89 -13.21 12.49
N GLU A 342 18.45 -12.28 13.28
CA GLU A 342 18.33 -12.27 14.74
C GLU A 342 16.87 -12.29 15.18
N GLY A 343 16.58 -12.87 16.34
CA GLY A 343 15.22 -12.89 16.90
C GLY A 343 14.22 -13.81 16.20
N ASN A 344 14.65 -14.68 15.29
CA ASN A 344 13.79 -15.70 14.66
C ASN A 344 13.94 -17.09 15.31
N PRO A 345 12.86 -17.90 15.40
CA PRO A 345 12.90 -19.27 15.91
C PRO A 345 13.47 -20.28 14.90
N LEU A 346 14.64 -19.97 14.31
CA LEU A 346 15.27 -20.80 13.28
C LEU A 346 15.68 -22.17 13.84
N ARG A 347 15.15 -23.25 13.24
CA ARG A 347 15.48 -24.63 13.61
C ARG A 347 16.53 -25.26 12.70
N THR A 348 16.62 -24.80 11.45
CA THR A 348 17.45 -25.41 10.41
C THR A 348 18.91 -24.98 10.43
N ILE A 349 19.20 -23.79 10.98
CA ILE A 349 20.55 -23.21 11.02
C ILE A 349 20.96 -23.04 12.49
N ARG A 350 22.12 -23.60 12.85
CA ARG A 350 22.67 -23.44 14.20
C ARG A 350 23.06 -21.97 14.45
N ARG A 351 22.82 -21.47 15.66
CA ARG A 351 23.12 -20.08 16.07
C ARG A 351 24.59 -19.69 15.84
N GLU A 352 25.53 -20.63 16.03
CA GLU A 352 26.96 -20.38 15.77
C GLU A 352 27.26 -19.99 14.32
N ILE A 353 26.51 -20.52 13.35
CA ILE A 353 26.67 -20.18 11.92
C ILE A 353 26.11 -18.78 11.67
N ILE A 354 24.99 -18.45 12.30
CA ILE A 354 24.37 -17.11 12.23
C ILE A 354 25.34 -16.06 12.78
N ASN A 355 25.95 -16.33 13.95
CA ASN A 355 26.90 -15.42 14.59
C ASN A 355 28.22 -15.21 13.81
N LYS A 356 28.58 -16.13 12.92
CA LYS A 356 29.75 -15.97 12.03
C LYS A 356 29.49 -15.00 10.87
N GLY A 357 28.25 -14.55 10.70
CA GLY A 357 27.87 -13.51 9.76
C GLY A 357 27.31 -14.03 8.42
N THR A 358 26.87 -13.08 7.59
CA THR A 358 26.09 -13.32 6.38
C THR A 358 26.73 -14.32 5.40
N GLN A 359 28.03 -14.21 5.15
CA GLN A 359 28.70 -15.05 4.15
C GLN A 359 28.70 -16.54 4.53
N GLU A 360 28.85 -16.87 5.82
CA GLU A 360 28.82 -18.27 6.25
C GLU A 360 27.41 -18.85 6.27
N VAL A 361 26.39 -18.04 6.59
CA VAL A 361 24.99 -18.45 6.44
C VAL A 361 24.67 -18.79 4.98
N LEU A 362 25.07 -17.93 4.03
CA LEU A 362 24.86 -18.19 2.60
C LEU A 362 25.63 -19.42 2.10
N LYS A 363 26.86 -19.63 2.59
CA LYS A 363 27.67 -20.81 2.25
C LYS A 363 27.02 -22.10 2.77
N TYR A 364 26.51 -22.10 4.00
CA TYR A 364 25.75 -23.20 4.57
C TYR A 364 24.52 -23.54 3.72
N LEU A 365 23.70 -22.54 3.36
CA LEU A 365 22.54 -22.75 2.50
C LEU A 365 22.93 -23.30 1.12
N ARG A 366 24.03 -22.82 0.52
CA ARG A 366 24.55 -23.38 -0.73
C ARG A 366 25.03 -24.83 -0.62
N SER A 367 25.65 -25.22 0.50
CA SER A 367 26.05 -26.63 0.67
C SER A 367 24.86 -27.57 0.68
N LYS A 368 23.72 -27.14 1.23
CA LYS A 368 22.49 -27.94 1.24
C LYS A 368 21.85 -28.12 -0.12
N ILE A 369 22.06 -27.19 -1.06
CA ILE A 369 21.61 -27.35 -2.46
C ILE A 369 22.36 -28.50 -3.16
N LYS A 370 23.63 -28.75 -2.79
CA LYS A 370 24.44 -29.79 -3.44
C LYS A 370 24.12 -31.21 -2.95
N ASP A 371 23.62 -31.35 -1.73
CA ASP A 371 23.26 -32.67 -1.16
C ASP A 371 21.97 -33.24 -1.77
N ASP A 372 21.07 -32.42 -2.33
CA ASP A 372 19.85 -32.88 -3.04
C ASP A 372 20.15 -33.59 -4.39
N GLY A 373 21.43 -33.64 -4.81
CA GLY A 373 21.87 -34.33 -6.02
C GLY A 373 22.26 -35.81 -5.83
N LEU A 374 22.32 -36.34 -4.61
CA LEU A 374 22.77 -37.72 -4.35
C LEU A 374 22.06 -38.34 -3.13
N SER A 375 20.84 -38.82 -3.33
CA SER A 375 20.28 -39.93 -2.54
C SER A 375 19.15 -40.64 -3.29
N GLN A 376 19.50 -41.37 -4.36
CA GLN A 376 18.75 -42.54 -4.81
C GLN A 376 19.58 -43.79 -4.49
N SER A 377 19.28 -44.41 -3.35
CA SER A 377 19.41 -45.87 -3.16
C SER A 377 18.64 -46.23 -1.90
N ASP A 378 17.36 -46.56 -2.05
CA ASP A 378 16.86 -47.91 -1.72
C ASP A 378 15.39 -48.03 -2.11
N CYS A 379 15.09 -49.18 -2.72
CA CYS A 379 13.84 -49.73 -3.27
C CYS A 379 12.51 -49.15 -2.71
N VAL A 380 11.45 -48.97 -3.52
CA VAL A 380 10.66 -50.07 -4.11
C VAL A 380 10.09 -49.69 -5.49
N THR A 381 10.10 -50.69 -6.35
CA THR A 381 9.56 -50.82 -7.71
C THR A 381 8.19 -50.19 -7.95
N GLU A 382 8.04 -49.46 -9.07
CA GLU A 382 7.03 -49.83 -10.06
C GLU A 382 7.36 -49.30 -11.47
N THR A 383 7.14 -50.21 -12.40
CA THR A 383 7.40 -50.29 -13.83
C THR A 383 7.05 -49.07 -14.69
N ALA A 384 7.84 -48.93 -15.74
CA ALA A 384 7.71 -47.95 -16.82
C ALA A 384 6.40 -48.06 -17.63
N MET A 385 6.09 -46.94 -18.30
CA MET A 385 5.49 -46.77 -19.64
C MET A 385 4.24 -45.89 -19.67
N THR A 386 4.43 -44.70 -20.25
CA THR A 386 3.65 -44.03 -21.33
C THR A 386 3.44 -42.54 -21.05
N LEU A 387 4.05 -41.70 -21.88
CA LEU A 387 3.62 -40.31 -22.06
C LEU A 387 2.26 -40.29 -22.76
N PRO A 388 1.36 -39.39 -22.36
CA PRO A 388 0.52 -38.70 -23.34
C PRO A 388 0.57 -37.17 -23.18
N SER A 389 0.87 -36.54 -24.31
CA SER A 389 0.37 -35.24 -24.82
C SER A 389 -0.04 -34.15 -23.82
N GLU A 390 0.64 -33.01 -24.00
CA GLU A 390 0.38 -31.68 -23.45
C GLU A 390 -1.11 -31.27 -23.47
N SER A 391 -1.75 -31.24 -22.30
CA SER A 391 -2.91 -30.38 -21.98
C SER A 391 -3.42 -30.50 -20.53
N ARG A 392 -2.72 -31.23 -19.64
CA ARG A 392 -3.18 -31.44 -18.25
C ARG A 392 -2.41 -30.55 -17.29
N VAL A 393 -3.02 -29.45 -16.87
CA VAL A 393 -2.54 -28.69 -15.70
C VAL A 393 -2.90 -29.49 -14.46
N ASN A 394 -1.99 -30.35 -14.02
CA ASN A 394 -2.17 -31.13 -12.78
C ASN A 394 -1.76 -30.24 -11.60
N ILE A 395 -2.72 -29.44 -11.10
CA ILE A 395 -2.53 -28.50 -10.01
C ILE A 395 -2.63 -29.25 -8.67
N HIS A 396 -1.54 -29.87 -8.23
CA HIS A 396 -1.46 -30.35 -6.85
C HIS A 396 -0.42 -29.56 -6.06
N ALA A 397 -0.84 -28.34 -5.67
CA ALA A 397 -0.40 -27.52 -4.53
C ALA A 397 -0.65 -26.03 -4.86
N ILE A 398 -1.89 -25.53 -4.74
CA ILE A 398 -2.14 -24.07 -4.78
C ILE A 398 -2.90 -23.68 -3.51
N ILE A 399 -2.12 -23.18 -2.55
CA ILE A 399 -2.62 -22.27 -1.53
C ILE A 399 -2.94 -20.94 -2.25
N THR A 400 -4.15 -20.43 -1.98
CA THR A 400 -4.74 -19.14 -2.39
C THR A 400 -5.26 -18.98 -3.82
N LEU A 401 -6.60 -18.94 -3.95
CA LEU A 401 -7.38 -18.70 -5.17
C LEU A 401 -7.01 -17.43 -5.95
N LYS A 402 -6.43 -16.42 -5.31
CA LYS A 402 -6.12 -15.12 -5.94
C LYS A 402 -5.12 -15.20 -7.10
N THR A 403 -4.29 -16.25 -7.17
CA THR A 403 -3.33 -16.43 -8.26
C THR A 403 -3.91 -17.13 -9.50
N LEU A 404 -5.09 -17.77 -9.39
CA LEU A 404 -5.74 -18.42 -10.54
C LEU A 404 -6.42 -17.39 -11.46
N ASP A 405 -6.95 -16.32 -10.88
CA ASP A 405 -7.83 -15.34 -11.55
C ASP A 405 -7.17 -14.67 -12.76
N TYR A 406 -5.87 -14.36 -12.70
CA TYR A 406 -5.15 -13.70 -13.79
C TYR A 406 -4.77 -14.67 -14.93
N ARG A 407 -4.39 -15.92 -14.62
CA ARG A 407 -4.00 -16.92 -15.63
C ARG A 407 -5.20 -17.51 -16.35
N ILE A 408 -6.36 -17.58 -15.69
CA ILE A 408 -7.62 -18.00 -16.31
C ILE A 408 -8.02 -17.07 -17.46
N VAL A 409 -7.81 -15.75 -17.32
CA VAL A 409 -8.14 -14.77 -18.37
C VAL A 409 -7.26 -14.96 -19.62
N GLU A 410 -5.96 -15.25 -19.44
CA GLU A 410 -5.02 -15.49 -20.55
C GLU A 410 -5.24 -16.87 -21.22
N MET A 411 -5.68 -17.89 -20.46
CA MET A 411 -5.83 -19.27 -20.94
C MET A 411 -7.29 -19.67 -21.25
N LYS A 412 -8.23 -18.73 -21.26
CA LYS A 412 -9.68 -18.97 -21.40
C LYS A 412 -10.09 -19.79 -22.63
N GLU A 413 -9.29 -19.72 -23.69
CA GLU A 413 -9.53 -20.41 -24.96
C GLU A 413 -8.83 -21.78 -25.06
N MET A 414 -8.06 -22.20 -24.05
CA MET A 414 -7.23 -23.43 -24.11
C MET A 414 -7.58 -24.48 -23.05
N VAL A 415 -8.10 -24.07 -21.89
CA VAL A 415 -8.28 -24.97 -20.74
C VAL A 415 -9.61 -25.74 -20.86
N SER A 416 -9.51 -27.07 -20.93
CA SER A 416 -10.65 -28.00 -20.95
C SER A 416 -10.85 -28.75 -19.64
N ASP A 417 -9.81 -28.87 -18.81
CA ASP A 417 -9.81 -29.68 -17.60
C ASP A 417 -9.17 -28.90 -16.46
N VAL A 418 -9.91 -28.74 -15.36
CA VAL A 418 -9.44 -28.04 -14.16
C VAL A 418 -9.59 -28.96 -12.96
N ASN A 419 -8.49 -29.15 -12.23
CA ASN A 419 -8.48 -29.87 -10.97
C ASN A 419 -8.01 -28.94 -9.85
N LEU A 420 -8.92 -28.66 -8.92
CA LEU A 420 -8.75 -27.84 -7.73
C LEU A 420 -9.06 -28.63 -6.45
N SER A 421 -8.97 -29.96 -6.53
CA SER A 421 -9.21 -30.85 -5.41
C SER A 421 -8.15 -30.76 -4.31
N PHE A 422 -8.52 -31.18 -3.10
CA PHE A 422 -7.63 -31.25 -1.92
C PHE A 422 -7.02 -29.90 -1.52
N ASN A 423 -7.84 -28.84 -1.57
CA ASN A 423 -7.45 -27.50 -1.17
C ASN A 423 -8.28 -27.04 0.05
N LYS A 424 -8.17 -25.76 0.40
CA LYS A 424 -8.91 -25.13 1.50
C LYS A 424 -9.88 -24.06 1.00
N LEU A 425 -10.46 -24.27 -0.18
CA LEU A 425 -11.30 -23.27 -0.84
C LEU A 425 -12.64 -23.11 -0.12
N SER A 426 -13.02 -21.88 0.24
CA SER A 426 -14.33 -21.57 0.85
C SER A 426 -15.30 -20.88 -0.13
N PHE A 427 -14.82 -20.43 -1.28
CA PHE A 427 -15.60 -19.87 -2.39
C PHE A 427 -14.90 -20.15 -3.72
N ILE A 428 -15.60 -20.00 -4.83
CA ILE A 428 -15.05 -20.06 -6.20
C ILE A 428 -15.05 -18.64 -6.78
N SER A 429 -13.97 -18.27 -7.46
CA SER A 429 -13.86 -16.94 -8.08
C SER A 429 -14.66 -16.84 -9.38
N LEU A 430 -15.14 -15.64 -9.68
CA LEU A 430 -15.96 -15.36 -10.87
C LEU A 430 -15.18 -15.54 -12.18
N GLU A 431 -13.86 -15.42 -12.12
CA GLU A 431 -12.98 -15.58 -13.27
C GLU A 431 -12.99 -17.02 -13.80
N LEU A 432 -13.19 -18.03 -12.94
CA LEU A 432 -13.32 -19.44 -13.37
C LEU A 432 -14.48 -19.62 -14.36
N CYS A 433 -15.54 -18.82 -14.23
CA CYS A 433 -16.69 -18.83 -15.12
C CYS A 433 -16.37 -18.32 -16.54
N MET A 434 -15.21 -17.68 -16.74
CA MET A 434 -14.75 -17.21 -18.06
C MET A 434 -14.14 -18.32 -18.93
N LEU A 435 -13.93 -19.53 -18.41
CA LEU A 435 -13.35 -20.67 -19.14
C LEU A 435 -14.35 -21.35 -20.09
N GLN A 436 -14.58 -20.75 -21.26
CA GLN A 436 -15.61 -21.20 -22.21
C GLN A 436 -15.38 -22.61 -22.80
N LYS A 437 -14.17 -23.16 -22.69
CA LYS A 437 -13.83 -24.52 -23.16
C LYS A 437 -13.78 -25.59 -22.06
N LEU A 438 -14.10 -25.24 -20.82
CA LEU A 438 -14.04 -26.16 -19.70
C LEU A 438 -15.07 -27.29 -19.84
N THR A 439 -14.61 -28.53 -19.73
CA THR A 439 -15.39 -29.77 -19.81
C THR A 439 -15.39 -30.55 -18.50
N PHE A 440 -14.28 -30.48 -17.75
CA PHE A 440 -14.11 -31.19 -16.48
C PHE A 440 -13.65 -30.24 -15.37
N LEU A 441 -14.35 -30.26 -14.22
CA LEU A 441 -14.03 -29.46 -13.05
C LEU A 441 -14.04 -30.32 -11.78
N ASP A 442 -12.87 -30.51 -11.17
CA ASP A 442 -12.72 -31.22 -9.89
C ASP A 442 -12.48 -30.25 -8.74
N LEU A 443 -13.41 -30.21 -7.78
CA LEU A 443 -13.42 -29.36 -6.60
C LEU A 443 -13.49 -30.19 -5.30
N ARG A 444 -13.22 -31.50 -5.35
CA ARG A 444 -13.38 -32.36 -4.17
C ARG A 444 -12.44 -31.97 -3.01
N ASN A 445 -12.85 -32.29 -1.78
CA ASN A 445 -12.07 -32.06 -0.57
C ASN A 445 -11.65 -30.60 -0.39
N ASN A 446 -12.67 -29.75 -0.25
CA ASN A 446 -12.58 -28.31 -0.01
C ASN A 446 -13.57 -27.89 1.09
N PHE A 447 -13.73 -26.58 1.32
CA PHE A 447 -14.65 -26.02 2.32
C PHE A 447 -15.82 -25.25 1.67
N LEU A 448 -16.20 -25.59 0.44
CA LEU A 448 -17.24 -24.89 -0.31
C LEU A 448 -18.63 -25.17 0.27
N ASN A 449 -19.48 -24.15 0.30
CA ASN A 449 -20.88 -24.25 0.71
C ASN A 449 -21.87 -23.70 -0.35
N SER A 450 -21.37 -22.98 -1.35
CA SER A 450 -22.12 -22.43 -2.49
C SER A 450 -21.23 -22.38 -3.73
N LEU A 451 -21.86 -22.20 -4.89
CA LEU A 451 -21.21 -21.93 -6.18
C LEU A 451 -21.75 -20.61 -6.74
N PRO A 452 -20.95 -19.86 -7.51
CA PRO A 452 -21.40 -18.61 -8.14
C PRO A 452 -22.47 -18.87 -9.22
N GLU A 453 -23.45 -17.98 -9.34
CA GLU A 453 -24.53 -18.08 -10.34
C GLU A 453 -24.00 -17.88 -11.76
N GLU A 454 -22.92 -17.11 -11.90
CA GLU A 454 -22.22 -16.85 -13.15
C GLU A 454 -21.64 -18.11 -13.77
N MET A 455 -21.56 -19.23 -13.04
CA MET A 455 -21.10 -20.52 -13.57
C MET A 455 -22.03 -21.08 -14.68
N GLU A 456 -23.23 -20.51 -14.85
CA GLU A 456 -24.11 -20.73 -16.00
C GLU A 456 -23.43 -20.42 -17.35
N SER A 457 -22.39 -19.57 -17.39
CA SER A 457 -21.63 -19.28 -18.61
C SER A 457 -20.75 -20.42 -19.12
N LEU A 458 -20.55 -21.48 -18.33
CA LEU A 458 -19.72 -22.65 -18.68
C LEU A 458 -20.49 -23.63 -19.57
N VAL A 459 -20.82 -23.21 -20.78
CA VAL A 459 -21.69 -23.94 -21.72
C VAL A 459 -21.14 -25.30 -22.18
N ARG A 460 -19.87 -25.62 -21.92
CA ARG A 460 -19.23 -26.89 -22.31
C ARG A 460 -18.95 -27.85 -21.14
N LEU A 461 -19.33 -27.47 -19.91
CA LEU A 461 -19.00 -28.25 -18.72
C LEU A 461 -19.83 -29.55 -18.69
N GLN A 462 -19.14 -30.68 -18.71
CA GLN A 462 -19.77 -32.02 -18.73
C GLN A 462 -19.68 -32.72 -17.38
N THR A 463 -18.56 -32.56 -16.67
CA THR A 463 -18.33 -33.25 -15.39
C THR A 463 -17.92 -32.27 -14.31
N ILE A 464 -18.59 -32.35 -13.17
CA ILE A 464 -18.23 -31.61 -11.96
C ILE A 464 -18.14 -32.54 -10.76
N ASN A 465 -17.05 -32.39 -9.99
CA ASN A 465 -16.84 -33.13 -8.75
C ASN A 465 -16.77 -32.19 -7.55
N LEU A 466 -17.79 -32.23 -6.70
CA LEU A 466 -17.99 -31.43 -5.50
C LEU A 466 -17.86 -32.27 -4.22
N SER A 467 -17.35 -33.50 -4.31
CA SER A 467 -17.34 -34.44 -3.19
C SER A 467 -16.51 -33.93 -2.00
N PHE A 468 -16.82 -34.31 -0.77
CA PHE A 468 -16.10 -33.85 0.43
C PHE A 468 -16.06 -32.32 0.56
N ASN A 469 -17.23 -31.68 0.57
CA ASN A 469 -17.40 -30.24 0.79
C ASN A 469 -18.44 -30.00 1.92
N ARG A 470 -19.03 -28.80 1.99
CA ARG A 470 -20.00 -28.39 3.02
C ARG A 470 -21.33 -27.91 2.41
N PHE A 471 -21.73 -28.47 1.26
CA PHE A 471 -22.99 -28.10 0.60
C PHE A 471 -24.20 -28.65 1.36
N LYS A 472 -25.17 -27.76 1.66
CA LYS A 472 -26.43 -28.13 2.33
C LYS A 472 -27.58 -28.44 1.38
N ILE A 473 -27.47 -27.94 0.15
CA ILE A 473 -28.42 -28.13 -0.95
C ILE A 473 -27.61 -28.35 -2.22
N LEU A 474 -28.20 -28.99 -3.22
CA LEU A 474 -27.60 -29.03 -4.56
C LEU A 474 -27.58 -27.60 -5.13
N PRO A 475 -26.42 -27.05 -5.53
CA PRO A 475 -26.34 -25.66 -5.98
C PRO A 475 -27.24 -25.37 -7.19
N GLU A 476 -28.02 -24.29 -7.09
CA GLU A 476 -29.04 -23.90 -8.07
C GLU A 476 -28.51 -23.72 -9.49
N VAL A 477 -27.28 -23.19 -9.61
CA VAL A 477 -26.61 -22.97 -10.88
C VAL A 477 -26.40 -24.28 -11.68
N LEU A 478 -26.27 -25.44 -11.02
CA LEU A 478 -26.03 -26.71 -11.72
C LEU A 478 -27.24 -27.14 -12.57
N TYR A 479 -28.47 -26.80 -12.15
CA TYR A 479 -29.67 -27.11 -12.91
C TYR A 479 -29.77 -26.31 -14.22
N ARG A 480 -29.08 -25.17 -14.29
CA ARG A 480 -29.08 -24.28 -15.46
C ARG A 480 -28.01 -24.61 -16.49
N ILE A 481 -27.10 -25.54 -16.21
CA ILE A 481 -26.04 -25.96 -17.14
C ILE A 481 -26.54 -27.20 -17.91
N PRO A 482 -27.02 -27.06 -19.17
CA PRO A 482 -27.67 -28.15 -19.89
C PRO A 482 -26.70 -29.24 -20.36
N THR A 483 -25.40 -28.96 -20.40
CA THR A 483 -24.35 -29.87 -20.88
C THR A 483 -23.78 -30.80 -19.81
N LEU A 484 -24.21 -30.66 -18.55
CA LEU A 484 -23.74 -31.52 -17.47
C LEU A 484 -24.24 -32.97 -17.63
N GLU A 485 -23.27 -33.88 -17.68
CA GLU A 485 -23.47 -35.32 -17.77
C GLU A 485 -23.22 -36.02 -16.42
N THR A 486 -22.26 -35.52 -15.64
CA THR A 486 -21.83 -36.15 -14.39
C THR A 486 -21.71 -35.12 -13.26
N ILE A 487 -22.45 -35.38 -12.18
CA ILE A 487 -22.39 -34.60 -10.94
C ILE A 487 -22.01 -35.54 -9.81
N LEU A 488 -20.84 -35.30 -9.22
CA LEU A 488 -20.38 -36.01 -8.03
C LEU A 488 -20.47 -35.08 -6.83
N ILE A 489 -21.37 -35.34 -5.88
CA ILE A 489 -21.54 -34.51 -4.69
C ILE A 489 -21.60 -35.37 -3.41
N SER A 490 -20.85 -36.47 -3.38
CA SER A 490 -20.81 -37.33 -2.20
C SER A 490 -20.08 -36.69 -1.01
N ASN A 491 -20.37 -37.16 0.20
CA ASN A 491 -19.73 -36.68 1.44
C ASN A 491 -19.95 -35.15 1.64
N ASN A 492 -21.21 -34.73 1.58
CA ASN A 492 -21.66 -33.35 1.82
C ASN A 492 -22.82 -33.36 2.85
N GLN A 493 -23.57 -32.27 2.97
CA GLN A 493 -24.69 -32.10 3.91
C GLN A 493 -26.02 -31.86 3.17
N VAL A 494 -26.15 -32.39 1.95
CA VAL A 494 -27.30 -32.11 1.08
C VAL A 494 -28.57 -32.74 1.67
N GLY A 495 -29.54 -31.91 2.06
CA GLY A 495 -30.77 -32.35 2.72
C GLY A 495 -31.93 -32.71 1.79
N SER A 496 -31.99 -32.10 0.61
CA SER A 496 -33.01 -32.36 -0.41
C SER A 496 -32.51 -31.98 -1.81
N VAL A 497 -33.19 -32.52 -2.83
CA VAL A 497 -32.96 -32.24 -4.25
C VAL A 497 -34.30 -31.84 -4.86
N ASP A 498 -34.31 -30.85 -5.76
CA ASP A 498 -35.54 -30.39 -6.42
C ASP A 498 -35.84 -31.22 -7.69
N PRO A 499 -36.88 -32.08 -7.67
CA PRO A 499 -37.17 -32.95 -8.81
C PRO A 499 -37.62 -32.20 -10.07
N GLN A 500 -38.29 -31.05 -9.93
CA GLN A 500 -38.79 -30.31 -11.10
C GLN A 500 -37.63 -29.71 -11.88
N LYS A 501 -36.60 -29.25 -11.17
CA LYS A 501 -35.36 -28.74 -11.76
C LYS A 501 -34.47 -29.87 -12.27
N MET A 502 -34.44 -31.03 -11.63
CA MET A 502 -33.72 -32.19 -12.17
C MET A 502 -34.26 -32.65 -13.53
N LYS A 503 -35.55 -32.43 -13.82
CA LYS A 503 -36.15 -32.76 -15.12
C LYS A 503 -35.58 -31.90 -16.26
N THR A 504 -35.08 -30.69 -15.98
CA THR A 504 -34.48 -29.82 -17.01
C THR A 504 -33.08 -30.28 -17.44
N MET A 505 -32.47 -31.20 -16.69
CA MET A 505 -31.12 -31.73 -16.97
C MET A 505 -31.19 -32.94 -17.90
N GLU A 506 -31.47 -32.71 -19.18
CA GLU A 506 -31.69 -33.78 -20.16
C GLU A 506 -30.44 -34.66 -20.39
N ASN A 507 -29.24 -34.13 -20.22
CA ASN A 507 -27.99 -34.87 -20.47
C ASN A 507 -27.40 -35.56 -19.24
N LEU A 508 -28.06 -35.50 -18.08
CA LEU A 508 -27.49 -36.06 -16.85
C LEU A 508 -27.51 -37.60 -16.85
N ILE A 509 -26.30 -38.18 -16.81
CA ILE A 509 -26.07 -39.64 -16.84
C ILE A 509 -25.72 -40.16 -15.44
N THR A 510 -24.90 -39.42 -14.69
CA THR A 510 -24.38 -39.85 -13.39
C THR A 510 -24.66 -38.81 -12.32
N LEU A 511 -25.31 -39.25 -11.24
CA LEU A 511 -25.55 -38.45 -10.05
C LEU A 511 -25.10 -39.24 -8.82
N ASP A 512 -24.03 -38.78 -8.16
CA ASP A 512 -23.55 -39.33 -6.91
C ASP A 512 -23.94 -38.43 -5.73
N LEU A 513 -24.84 -38.94 -4.89
CA LEU A 513 -25.36 -38.31 -3.68
C LEU A 513 -24.99 -39.11 -2.42
N GLN A 514 -24.00 -40.01 -2.47
CA GLN A 514 -23.62 -40.83 -1.32
C GLN A 514 -23.17 -39.99 -0.12
N ASN A 515 -23.39 -40.49 1.10
CA ASN A 515 -22.95 -39.86 2.35
C ASN A 515 -23.38 -38.38 2.45
N ASN A 516 -24.68 -38.13 2.31
CA ASN A 516 -25.32 -36.82 2.49
C ASN A 516 -26.42 -36.91 3.58
N ASP A 517 -27.16 -35.83 3.78
CA ASP A 517 -28.22 -35.73 4.78
C ASP A 517 -29.64 -35.87 4.18
N LEU A 518 -29.79 -36.58 3.05
CA LEU A 518 -31.08 -36.72 2.36
C LEU A 518 -32.10 -37.46 3.25
N LEU A 519 -33.15 -36.75 3.67
CA LEU A 519 -34.22 -37.31 4.51
C LEU A 519 -35.24 -38.14 3.71
N GLN A 520 -35.48 -37.75 2.46
CA GLN A 520 -36.38 -38.42 1.53
C GLN A 520 -35.85 -38.29 0.11
N ILE A 521 -36.18 -39.26 -0.74
CA ILE A 521 -35.88 -39.22 -2.16
C ILE A 521 -37.17 -38.91 -2.93
N PRO A 522 -37.22 -37.82 -3.71
CA PRO A 522 -38.40 -37.50 -4.52
C PRO A 522 -38.64 -38.60 -5.58
N PRO A 523 -39.85 -39.20 -5.66
CA PRO A 523 -40.21 -40.21 -6.66
C PRO A 523 -39.98 -39.74 -8.10
N GLU A 524 -40.11 -38.44 -8.34
CA GLU A 524 -39.98 -37.81 -9.64
C GLU A 524 -38.57 -37.92 -10.23
N LEU A 525 -37.53 -38.23 -9.44
CA LEU A 525 -36.21 -38.61 -9.95
C LEU A 525 -36.28 -39.85 -10.86
N GLY A 526 -37.30 -40.70 -10.70
CA GLY A 526 -37.58 -41.81 -11.59
C GLY A 526 -37.91 -41.39 -13.03
N ASN A 527 -38.34 -40.14 -13.25
CA ASN A 527 -38.62 -39.60 -14.59
C ASN A 527 -37.36 -39.17 -15.36
N CYS A 528 -36.19 -39.15 -14.73
CA CYS A 528 -34.92 -38.83 -15.39
C CYS A 528 -34.47 -40.01 -16.27
N VAL A 529 -35.02 -40.09 -17.49
CA VAL A 529 -34.81 -41.22 -18.43
C VAL A 529 -33.37 -41.45 -18.87
N ASN A 530 -32.52 -40.41 -18.78
CA ASN A 530 -31.13 -40.47 -19.20
C ASN A 530 -30.17 -40.83 -18.05
N LEU A 531 -30.65 -40.85 -16.81
CA LEU A 531 -29.85 -41.22 -15.66
C LEU A 531 -29.53 -42.72 -15.70
N ARG A 532 -28.24 -43.06 -15.72
CA ARG A 532 -27.72 -44.45 -15.74
C ARG A 532 -27.11 -44.85 -14.41
N THR A 533 -26.56 -43.88 -13.68
CA THR A 533 -25.90 -44.08 -12.41
C THR A 533 -26.47 -43.14 -11.36
N LEU A 534 -27.11 -43.70 -10.33
CA LEU A 534 -27.63 -42.97 -9.18
C LEU A 534 -27.12 -43.64 -7.91
N LEU A 535 -26.23 -42.95 -7.19
CA LEU A 535 -25.64 -43.46 -5.96
C LEU A 535 -26.22 -42.70 -4.77
N LEU A 536 -26.77 -43.44 -3.80
CA LEU A 536 -27.57 -42.88 -2.70
C LEU A 536 -27.20 -43.43 -1.32
N ASP A 537 -26.22 -44.33 -1.26
CA ASP A 537 -25.81 -44.99 -0.01
C ASP A 537 -25.31 -43.98 1.04
N GLY A 538 -25.45 -44.32 2.32
CA GLY A 538 -24.94 -43.50 3.42
C GLY A 538 -25.77 -42.25 3.74
N ASN A 539 -27.01 -42.16 3.27
CA ASN A 539 -27.97 -41.11 3.62
C ASN A 539 -28.97 -41.56 4.71
N PRO A 540 -29.60 -40.63 5.46
CA PRO A 540 -30.51 -40.95 6.57
C PRO A 540 -31.94 -41.36 6.15
N PHE A 541 -32.31 -41.30 4.87
CA PHE A 541 -33.63 -41.73 4.40
C PHE A 541 -33.89 -43.21 4.72
N ARG A 542 -35.15 -43.54 5.01
CA ARG A 542 -35.58 -44.93 5.27
C ARG A 542 -36.16 -45.63 4.04
N VAL A 543 -36.54 -44.84 3.04
CA VAL A 543 -37.23 -45.27 1.84
C VAL A 543 -36.54 -44.58 0.65
N PRO A 544 -36.02 -45.31 -0.36
CA PRO A 544 -36.06 -46.77 -0.56
C PRO A 544 -35.28 -47.58 0.49
N ARG A 545 -35.67 -48.85 0.73
CA ARG A 545 -34.94 -49.74 1.66
C ARG A 545 -33.57 -50.12 1.07
N ALA A 546 -32.59 -50.39 1.92
CA ALA A 546 -31.24 -50.80 1.51
C ALA A 546 -31.21 -51.99 0.52
N ALA A 547 -32.13 -52.95 0.65
CA ALA A 547 -32.25 -54.08 -0.28
C ALA A 547 -32.60 -53.67 -1.73
N ILE A 548 -33.22 -52.50 -1.92
CA ILE A 548 -33.52 -51.93 -3.24
C ILE A 548 -32.29 -51.19 -3.76
N LEU A 549 -31.59 -50.45 -2.90
CA LEU A 549 -30.34 -49.77 -3.26
C LEU A 549 -29.28 -50.77 -3.77
N MET A 550 -29.15 -51.94 -3.12
CA MET A 550 -28.20 -52.98 -3.54
C MET A 550 -28.49 -53.62 -4.90
N LYS A 551 -29.70 -53.46 -5.45
CA LYS A 551 -30.04 -53.97 -6.79
C LYS A 551 -29.54 -53.06 -7.92
N GLY A 552 -28.94 -51.91 -7.57
CA GLY A 552 -28.35 -50.96 -8.50
C GLY A 552 -29.35 -49.95 -9.08
N THR A 553 -28.83 -49.00 -9.85
CA THR A 553 -29.56 -47.81 -10.33
C THR A 553 -30.89 -48.12 -11.01
N ALA A 554 -30.95 -49.14 -11.87
CA ALA A 554 -32.16 -49.45 -12.64
C ALA A 554 -33.35 -49.81 -11.75
N ALA A 555 -33.10 -50.61 -10.70
CA ALA A 555 -34.12 -51.00 -9.73
C ALA A 555 -34.54 -49.83 -8.84
N ILE A 556 -33.62 -48.90 -8.53
CA ILE A 556 -33.91 -47.68 -7.79
C ILE A 556 -34.84 -46.78 -8.61
N LEU A 557 -34.53 -46.55 -9.88
CA LEU A 557 -35.33 -45.68 -10.76
C LEU A 557 -36.70 -46.28 -11.09
N GLU A 558 -36.81 -47.60 -11.24
CA GLU A 558 -38.10 -48.29 -11.36
C GLU A 558 -38.93 -48.13 -10.08
N TYR A 559 -38.33 -48.37 -8.91
CA TYR A 559 -38.99 -48.18 -7.62
C TYR A 559 -39.51 -46.76 -7.39
N LEU A 560 -38.76 -45.75 -7.84
CA LEU A 560 -39.17 -44.35 -7.73
C LEU A 560 -40.34 -44.04 -8.69
N ARG A 561 -40.33 -44.56 -9.92
CA ARG A 561 -41.41 -44.37 -10.91
C ARG A 561 -42.77 -44.89 -10.43
N ASP A 562 -42.78 -46.05 -9.77
CA ASP A 562 -44.02 -46.66 -9.24
C ASP A 562 -44.69 -45.84 -8.12
N ARG A 563 -44.00 -44.83 -7.58
CA ARG A 563 -44.46 -43.99 -6.46
C ARG A 563 -44.75 -42.55 -6.85
N ILE A 564 -44.67 -42.21 -8.13
CA ILE A 564 -45.05 -40.88 -8.61
C ILE A 564 -46.57 -40.75 -8.46
N PRO A 565 -47.08 -39.76 -7.71
CA PRO A 565 -48.51 -39.52 -7.61
C PRO A 565 -49.08 -39.25 -9.01
N SER A 566 -50.06 -40.04 -9.42
CA SER A 566 -50.77 -39.92 -10.70
C SER A 566 -51.54 -38.62 -10.83
#